data_AF-A0A7S2S295-F1
#
_entry.id   AF-A0A7S2S295-F1
#
_cell.length_a   1.000
_cell.length_b   1.000
_cell.length_c   1.000
_cell.angle_alpha   90.00
_cell.angle_beta   90.00
_cell.angle_gamma   90.00
#
_symmetry.space_group_name_H-M   'P 1'
#
loop_
_entity.id
_entity.type
_entity.pdbx_description
1 polymer ?
#
loop_
_entity_poly.entity_id
_entity_poly.type
_entity_poly.pdbx_seq_one_letter_code
_entity_poly.pdbx_strand_id
1 'polypeptide(L)'
;LAAKEISDPDDKKPSDWVDDSMMDDPEDKKPADWVEEKRMVDTDAKKPDDWDDEEDGEWEAPTKDNPGYKGDWSVKRISNPGYKGFWEAKKIANPEYVDEEALSRMPSSA
;
A
#
# COMPACT_ATOMS: atom_id res chain seq x y z
N LEU A 1 30.29 10.38 24.23
CA LEU A 1 30.38 8.95 24.59
C LEU A 1 29.50 8.18 23.63
N ALA A 2 30.05 7.14 23.01
CA ALA A 2 29.23 6.26 22.17
C ALA A 2 28.20 5.52 23.05
N ALA A 3 27.11 5.03 22.46
CA ALA A 3 26.18 4.17 23.18
C ALA A 3 26.87 2.85 23.56
N LYS A 4 26.51 2.24 24.70
CA LYS A 4 27.06 0.93 25.12
C LYS A 4 26.71 -0.20 24.14
N GLU A 5 25.56 -0.07 23.50
CA GLU A 5 25.01 -1.05 22.57
C GLU A 5 24.57 -0.36 21.28
N ILE A 6 24.80 -1.02 20.14
CA ILE A 6 24.35 -0.60 18.81
C ILE A 6 23.50 -1.71 18.20
N SER A 7 22.65 -1.36 17.24
CA SER A 7 21.93 -2.36 16.43
C SER A 7 22.93 -3.16 15.60
N ASP A 8 22.73 -4.47 15.55
CA ASP A 8 23.54 -5.40 14.78
C ASP A 8 23.34 -5.12 13.27
N PRO A 9 24.40 -4.74 12.53
CA PRO A 9 24.29 -4.43 11.11
C PRO A 9 24.16 -5.68 10.23
N ASP A 10 24.55 -6.85 10.73
CA ASP A 10 24.45 -8.14 10.05
C ASP A 10 23.07 -8.79 10.26
N ASP A 11 22.39 -8.49 11.37
CA ASP A 11 21.03 -8.95 11.65
C ASP A 11 20.05 -8.34 10.65
N LYS A 12 19.31 -9.21 9.95
CA LYS A 12 18.33 -8.81 8.93
C LYS A 12 16.94 -9.25 9.33
N LYS A 13 15.96 -8.41 8.95
CA LYS A 13 14.54 -8.76 9.04
C LYS A 13 14.31 -10.08 8.30
N PRO A 14 13.79 -11.13 8.96
CA PRO A 14 13.47 -12.39 8.30
C PRO A 14 12.45 -12.17 7.18
N SER A 15 12.54 -12.94 6.09
CA SER A 15 11.59 -12.84 4.96
C SER A 15 10.15 -13.18 5.34
N ASP A 16 9.94 -13.93 6.42
CA ASP A 16 8.62 -14.27 6.99
C ASP A 16 8.03 -13.13 7.86
N TRP A 17 8.82 -12.10 8.19
CA TRP A 17 8.35 -10.99 9.02
C TRP A 17 7.58 -9.98 8.19
N VAL A 18 6.27 -9.89 8.41
CA VAL A 18 5.43 -8.89 7.73
C VAL A 18 5.42 -7.59 8.54
N ASP A 19 5.57 -6.47 7.83
CA ASP A 19 5.56 -5.13 8.43
C ASP A 19 4.14 -4.55 8.54
N ASP A 20 3.24 -4.92 7.62
CA ASP A 20 1.86 -4.44 7.66
C ASP A 20 1.02 -5.28 8.63
N SER A 21 0.46 -4.61 9.62
CA SER A 21 -0.47 -5.18 10.61
C SER A 21 -1.82 -5.61 10.02
N MET A 22 -2.15 -5.10 8.85
CA MET A 22 -3.37 -5.41 8.12
C MET A 22 -3.02 -5.95 6.73
N MET A 23 -3.77 -6.93 6.27
CA MET A 23 -3.67 -7.41 4.90
C MET A 23 -5.03 -7.44 4.24
N ASP A 24 -5.01 -7.51 2.92
CA ASP A 24 -6.22 -7.74 2.13
C ASP A 24 -6.79 -9.11 2.47
N ASP A 25 -8.10 -9.15 2.73
CA ASP A 25 -8.81 -10.38 3.02
C ASP A 25 -8.83 -11.26 1.75
N PRO A 26 -8.18 -12.44 1.76
CA PRO A 26 -8.12 -13.32 0.59
C PRO A 26 -9.47 -13.98 0.25
N GLU A 27 -10.40 -14.00 1.21
CA GLU A 27 -11.77 -14.49 1.01
C GLU A 27 -12.71 -13.39 0.52
N ASP A 28 -12.37 -12.12 0.74
CA ASP A 28 -13.15 -10.98 0.26
C ASP A 28 -12.95 -10.76 -1.24
N LYS A 29 -14.04 -10.89 -1.99
CA LYS A 29 -14.05 -10.73 -3.44
C LYS A 29 -15.03 -9.65 -3.83
N LYS A 30 -14.66 -8.88 -4.85
CA LYS A 30 -15.55 -7.92 -5.49
C LYS A 30 -16.86 -8.61 -5.89
N PRO A 31 -18.02 -8.16 -5.40
CA PRO A 31 -19.29 -8.70 -5.81
C PRO A 31 -19.48 -8.53 -7.32
N ALA A 32 -20.06 -9.51 -8.00
CA ALA A 32 -20.34 -9.42 -9.45
C ALA A 32 -21.30 -8.27 -9.80
N ASP A 33 -22.14 -7.84 -8.84
CA ASP A 33 -23.06 -6.71 -8.97
C ASP A 33 -22.40 -5.35 -8.66
N TRP A 34 -21.12 -5.32 -8.28
CA TRP A 34 -20.46 -4.08 -7.94
C TRP A 34 -19.96 -3.38 -9.20
N VAL A 35 -20.58 -2.23 -9.53
CA VAL A 35 -20.16 -1.43 -10.69
C VAL A 35 -19.31 -0.25 -10.25
N GLU A 36 -18.09 -0.17 -10.77
CA GLU A 36 -17.15 0.95 -10.55
C GLU A 36 -17.20 1.97 -11.69
N GLU A 37 -17.87 1.63 -12.79
CA GLU A 37 -18.05 2.54 -13.91
C GLU A 37 -19.17 3.53 -13.61
N LYS A 38 -18.79 4.79 -13.37
CA LYS A 38 -19.73 5.86 -13.06
C LYS A 38 -20.66 6.21 -14.23
N ARG A 39 -20.22 6.02 -15.48
CA ARG A 39 -21.01 6.34 -16.68
C ARG A 39 -21.13 5.15 -17.60
N MET A 40 -22.36 4.77 -17.90
CA MET A 40 -22.68 3.71 -18.85
C MET A 40 -23.28 4.31 -20.12
N VAL A 41 -23.14 3.62 -21.26
CA VAL A 41 -23.85 4.00 -22.49
C VAL A 41 -25.36 3.86 -22.28
N ASP A 42 -26.13 4.89 -22.64
CA ASP A 42 -27.58 4.82 -22.56
C ASP A 42 -28.13 3.99 -23.71
N THR A 43 -28.37 2.71 -23.45
CA THR A 43 -28.93 1.77 -24.44
C THR A 43 -30.39 2.06 -24.79
N ASP A 44 -31.07 2.93 -24.04
CA ASP A 44 -32.43 3.37 -24.34
C ASP A 44 -32.47 4.54 -25.32
N ALA A 45 -31.41 5.33 -25.39
CA ALA A 45 -31.24 6.39 -26.36
C ALA A 45 -31.36 5.81 -27.77
N LYS A 46 -32.23 6.42 -28.56
CA LYS A 46 -32.39 6.10 -29.97
C LYS A 46 -31.82 7.24 -30.78
N LYS A 47 -31.23 6.88 -31.92
CA LYS A 47 -30.84 7.85 -32.93
C LYS A 47 -32.03 8.75 -33.27
N PRO A 48 -31.87 10.08 -33.25
CA PRO A 48 -32.93 11.02 -33.61
C PRO A 48 -33.37 10.82 -35.07
N ASP A 49 -34.65 11.06 -35.34
CA ASP A 49 -35.22 10.98 -36.71
C ASP A 49 -34.58 12.01 -37.67
N ASP A 50 -34.12 13.14 -37.12
CA ASP A 50 -33.46 14.24 -37.86
C ASP A 50 -31.95 14.02 -38.07
N TRP A 51 -31.38 12.89 -37.62
CA TRP A 51 -29.94 12.65 -37.73
C TRP A 51 -29.54 12.03 -39.07
N ASP A 52 -28.61 12.68 -39.76
CA ASP A 52 -28.06 12.24 -41.05
C ASP A 52 -26.63 11.69 -40.90
N ASP A 53 -26.39 10.41 -41.24
CA ASP A 53 -25.04 9.82 -41.09
C ASP A 53 -24.03 10.33 -42.13
N GLU A 54 -24.48 10.86 -43.27
CA GLU A 54 -23.59 11.39 -44.32
C GLU A 54 -23.11 12.81 -43.98
N GLU A 55 -23.95 13.62 -43.34
CA GLU A 55 -23.63 15.00 -42.94
C GLU A 55 -23.07 15.10 -41.50
N ASP A 56 -23.63 14.37 -40.54
CA ASP A 56 -23.25 14.42 -39.11
C ASP A 56 -22.33 13.26 -38.68
N GLY A 57 -22.21 12.21 -39.50
CA GLY A 57 -21.43 11.00 -39.19
C GLY A 57 -22.21 9.92 -38.42
N GLU A 58 -21.54 8.81 -38.10
CA GLU A 58 -22.16 7.70 -37.36
C GLU A 58 -22.62 8.16 -35.96
N TRP A 59 -23.91 7.98 -35.68
CA TRP A 59 -24.49 8.38 -34.40
C TRP A 59 -23.93 7.54 -33.23
N GLU A 60 -23.41 8.21 -32.20
CA GLU A 60 -23.00 7.58 -30.95
C GLU A 60 -24.00 7.84 -29.82
N ALA A 61 -24.41 6.77 -29.12
CA ALA A 61 -25.32 6.87 -28.00
C ALA A 61 -24.68 7.66 -26.83
N PRO A 62 -25.43 8.56 -26.17
CA PRO A 62 -24.92 9.33 -25.05
C PRO A 62 -24.56 8.43 -23.86
N THR A 63 -23.60 8.86 -23.05
CA THR A 63 -23.31 8.22 -21.76
C THR A 63 -24.16 8.86 -20.65
N LYS A 64 -24.67 8.04 -19.74
CA LYS A 64 -25.49 8.46 -18.59
C LYS A 64 -24.89 7.95 -17.29
N ASP A 65 -25.30 8.54 -16.17
CA ASP A 65 -24.89 8.08 -14.85
C ASP A 65 -25.39 6.66 -14.60
N ASN A 66 -24.50 5.77 -14.20
CA ASN A 66 -24.82 4.37 -13.99
C ASN A 66 -25.48 4.20 -12.61
N PRO A 67 -26.77 3.86 -12.53
CA PRO A 67 -27.46 3.70 -11.24
C PRO A 67 -26.91 2.54 -10.41
N GLY A 68 -26.17 1.61 -11.04
CA GLY A 68 -25.45 0.53 -10.37
C GLY A 68 -24.07 0.93 -9.84
N TYR A 69 -23.62 2.17 -10.07
CA TYR A 69 -22.34 2.65 -9.58
C TYR A 69 -22.30 2.66 -8.05
N LYS A 70 -21.39 1.88 -7.47
CA LYS A 70 -21.20 1.76 -6.02
C LYS A 70 -19.91 2.40 -5.51
N GLY A 71 -19.15 3.06 -6.39
CA GLY A 71 -17.82 3.60 -6.08
C GLY A 71 -16.69 2.63 -6.39
N ASP A 72 -15.46 3.06 -6.16
CA ASP A 72 -14.29 2.17 -6.19
C ASP A 72 -14.44 1.10 -5.11
N TRP A 73 -14.34 -0.16 -5.52
CA TRP A 73 -14.37 -1.25 -4.56
C TRP A 73 -13.04 -1.34 -3.82
N SER A 74 -13.10 -1.42 -2.50
CA SER A 74 -11.94 -1.69 -1.65
C SER A 74 -12.14 -3.03 -0.96
N VAL A 75 -11.14 -3.91 -1.07
CA VAL A 75 -11.10 -5.19 -0.36
C VAL A 75 -11.12 -4.95 1.15
N LYS A 76 -11.81 -5.83 1.89
CA LYS A 76 -11.77 -5.79 3.35
C LYS A 76 -10.34 -5.98 3.84
N ARG A 77 -9.91 -5.14 4.80
CA ARG A 77 -8.62 -5.30 5.46
C ARG A 77 -8.81 -6.06 6.77
N ILE A 78 -8.08 -7.17 6.92
CA ILE A 78 -8.10 -8.03 8.11
C ILE A 78 -6.75 -7.98 8.82
N SER A 79 -6.72 -8.35 10.09
CA SER A 79 -5.47 -8.47 10.85
C SER A 79 -4.56 -9.51 10.20
N ASN A 80 -3.29 -9.16 10.02
CA ASN A 80 -2.30 -10.02 9.41
C ASN A 80 -1.66 -10.96 10.46
N PRO A 81 -1.98 -12.26 10.52
CA PRO A 81 -1.29 -13.26 11.36
C PRO A 81 0.24 -13.30 11.21
N GLY A 82 0.79 -12.87 10.07
CA GLY A 82 2.23 -12.77 9.85
C GLY A 82 2.88 -11.54 10.48
N TYR A 83 2.08 -10.56 10.93
CA TYR A 83 2.57 -9.38 11.62
C TYR A 83 2.94 -9.72 13.06
N LYS A 84 4.23 -9.60 13.37
CA LYS A 84 4.81 -9.90 14.69
C LYS A 84 5.21 -8.63 15.45
N GLY A 85 4.75 -7.47 14.99
CA GLY A 85 5.18 -6.15 15.48
C GLY A 85 6.18 -5.49 14.55
N PHE A 86 6.68 -4.31 14.95
CA PHE A 86 7.81 -3.70 14.28
C PHE A 86 9.06 -4.54 14.53
N TRP A 87 9.75 -4.95 13.47
CA TRP A 87 11.00 -5.69 13.62
C TRP A 87 12.10 -4.76 14.12
N GLU A 88 12.81 -5.19 15.16
CA GLU A 88 13.99 -4.52 15.67
C GLU A 88 15.19 -5.48 15.57
N ALA A 89 16.29 -4.99 14.99
CA ALA A 89 17.55 -5.72 14.94
C ALA A 89 18.07 -6.03 16.34
N LYS A 90 18.75 -7.16 16.50
CA LYS A 90 19.44 -7.49 17.76
C LYS A 90 20.40 -6.38 18.16
N LYS A 91 20.51 -6.12 19.46
CA LYS A 91 21.52 -5.17 20.00
C LYS A 91 22.80 -5.92 20.30
N ILE A 92 23.93 -5.36 19.86
CA ILE A 92 25.27 -5.86 20.14
C ILE A 92 26.09 -4.81 20.87
N ALA A 93 27.12 -5.26 21.59
CA ALA A 93 28.06 -4.36 22.24
C ALA A 93 28.71 -3.44 21.20
N ASN A 94 28.74 -2.14 21.50
CA ASN A 94 29.36 -1.17 20.62
C ASN A 94 30.89 -1.23 20.76
N PRO A 95 31.64 -1.63 19.71
CA PRO A 95 33.09 -1.67 19.79
C PRO A 95 33.73 -0.28 19.99
N GLU A 96 33.03 0.79 19.60
CA GLU A 96 33.46 2.18 19.80
C GLU A 96 33.08 2.73 21.20
N TYR A 97 32.40 1.92 22.03
CA TYR A 97 32.12 2.30 23.41
C TYR A 97 33.39 2.22 24.24
N VAL A 98 33.85 3.40 24.65
CA VAL A 98 34.93 3.56 25.63
C VAL A 98 34.29 4.07 26.91
N ASP A 99 34.43 3.32 28.00
CA ASP A 99 34.03 3.79 29.32
C ASP A 99 34.91 4.96 29.78
N GLU A 100 34.38 5.79 30.65
CA GLU A 100 35.05 7.02 31.13
C GLU A 100 36.41 6.77 31.78
N GLU A 101 36.60 5.61 32.41
CA GLU A 101 37.86 5.21 33.02
C GLU A 101 38.90 4.88 31.94
N ALA A 102 38.54 4.09 30.93
CA ALA A 102 39.38 3.82 29.76
C ALA A 102 39.70 5.12 28.97
N LEU A 103 38.73 6.03 28.86
CA LEU A 103 38.88 7.34 28.23
C LEU A 103 39.88 8.23 29.00
N SER A 104 39.93 8.13 30.33
CA SER A 104 40.90 8.85 31.16
C SER A 104 42.32 8.28 31.06
N ARG A 105 42.44 7.01 30.64
CA ARG A 105 43.68 6.24 30.64
C ARG A 105 44.32 6.10 29.25
N MET A 106 43.61 6.47 28.19
CA MET A 106 44.18 6.57 26.83
C MET A 106 45.13 7.77 26.74
N PRO A 107 46.35 7.59 26.18
CA PRO A 107 47.28 8.70 26.02
C PRO A 107 46.66 9.72 25.06
N SER A 108 46.59 10.99 25.48
CA SER A 108 46.18 12.07 24.59
C SER A 108 47.17 12.10 23.42
N SER A 109 46.76 11.62 22.24
CA SER A 109 47.62 11.64 21.04
C SER A 109 48.12 13.07 20.82
N ALA A 110 49.43 13.23 20.92
CA ALA A 110 50.17 14.45 20.58
C ALA A 110 50.59 14.43 19.11
#